data_AF-A0A1Q8QBH3-F1
#
_entry.id   AF-A0A1Q8QBH3-F1
#
_cell.length_a   1.000
_cell.length_b   1.000
_cell.length_c   1.000
_cell.angle_alpha   90.00
_cell.angle_beta   90.00
_cell.angle_gamma   90.00
#
_symmetry.space_group_name_H-M   'P 1'
#
loop_
_entity.id
_entity.type
_entity.pdbx_description
1 polymer ?
#
loop_
_entity_poly.entity_id
_entity_poly.type
_entity_poly.pdbx_seq_one_letter_code
_entity_poly.pdbx_strand_id
1 'polypeptide(L)'
;MKPFLAALACFLCLALAVPSAAETPNMRQSINYFMNYFNEAVVQAIHIKEHEDQEGLTEKRPFTDEYVFLQDLKARLEKSLGLALNLCDLYYIYNKTTYCFTKDEKNYVFDRLDNIMDTLQKIKDTPYPAGEAVLADKSAIPARELAAFNERIDKLRAFVKSSLVVFQR
;
A
#
# COMPACT_ATOMS: atom_id res chain seq x y z
N MET A 1 4.63 -2.55 52.23
CA MET A 1 4.84 -1.37 51.34
C MET A 1 5.99 -1.61 50.34
N LYS A 2 5.85 -2.57 49.42
CA LYS A 2 6.85 -2.83 48.36
C LYS A 2 6.30 -3.11 46.94
N PRO A 3 5.00 -3.40 46.67
CA PRO A 3 4.57 -3.65 45.30
C PRO A 3 4.30 -2.36 44.48
N PHE A 4 4.08 -1.22 45.14
CA PHE A 4 3.73 0.03 44.45
C PHE A 4 4.91 0.73 43.75
N LEU A 5 6.16 0.44 44.16
CA LEU A 5 7.34 1.04 43.52
C LEU A 5 7.69 0.37 42.18
N ALA A 6 7.35 -0.91 42.00
CA ALA A 6 7.61 -1.63 40.76
C ALA A 6 6.70 -1.16 39.61
N ALA A 7 5.43 -0.86 39.92
CA ALA A 7 4.47 -0.36 38.93
C ALA A 7 4.86 1.02 38.38
N LEU A 8 5.42 1.89 39.23
CA LEU A 8 5.84 3.23 38.84
C LEU A 8 7.09 3.19 37.93
N ALA A 9 8.01 2.26 38.19
CA ALA A 9 9.19 2.06 37.35
C ALA A 9 8.83 1.52 35.95
N CYS A 10 7.86 0.61 35.84
CA CYS A 10 7.38 0.12 34.54
C CYS A 10 6.68 1.21 33.71
N PHE A 11 5.92 2.11 34.36
CA PHE A 11 5.30 3.27 33.68
C PHE A 11 6.35 4.28 33.20
N LEU A 12 7.43 4.50 33.96
CA LEU A 12 8.54 5.38 33.55
C LEU A 12 9.37 4.79 32.39
N CYS A 13 9.54 3.47 32.31
CA CYS A 13 10.18 2.82 31.16
C CYS A 13 9.33 2.89 29.88
N LEU A 14 7.99 2.85 30.01
CA LEU A 14 7.07 3.04 28.87
C LEU A 14 6.99 4.50 28.41
N ALA A 15 7.21 5.47 29.31
CA ALA A 15 7.24 6.90 28.98
C ALA A 15 8.55 7.35 28.33
N LEU A 16 9.63 6.56 28.48
CA LEU A 16 10.93 6.77 27.82
C LEU A 16 11.11 5.92 26.56
N ALA A 17 10.06 5.25 26.08
CA ALA A 17 9.99 4.81 24.70
C ALA A 17 9.88 6.04 23.81
N VAL A 18 10.99 6.77 23.68
CA VAL A 18 11.28 7.61 22.53
C VAL A 18 10.84 6.79 21.32
N PRO A 19 10.03 7.32 20.39
CA PRO A 19 9.74 6.60 19.17
C PRO A 19 11.09 6.25 18.58
N SER A 20 11.43 4.95 18.58
CA SER A 20 12.59 4.45 17.84
C SER A 20 12.42 5.06 16.47
N ALA A 21 13.30 6.02 16.14
CA ALA A 21 13.27 6.71 14.87
C ALA A 21 13.23 5.60 13.84
N ALA A 22 12.08 5.47 13.16
CA ALA A 22 11.74 4.26 12.41
C ALA A 22 12.97 3.87 11.60
N GLU A 23 13.63 2.78 12.02
CA GLU A 23 14.90 2.38 11.43
C GLU A 23 14.64 2.27 9.93
N THR A 24 15.40 3.03 9.14
CA THR A 24 15.29 3.02 7.69
C THR A 24 15.30 1.56 7.24
N PRO A 25 14.26 1.09 6.54
CA PRO A 25 14.08 -0.33 6.31
C PRO A 25 15.23 -0.87 5.46
N ASN A 26 15.87 -1.93 5.95
CA ASN A 26 16.84 -2.70 5.19
C ASN A 26 16.13 -3.53 4.10
N MET A 27 16.89 -4.07 3.13
CA MET A 27 16.31 -4.79 1.99
C MET A 27 15.36 -5.94 2.38
N ARG A 28 15.68 -6.70 3.44
CA ARG A 28 14.79 -7.77 3.90
C ARG A 28 13.46 -7.18 4.35
N GLN A 29 13.48 -6.06 5.08
CA GLN A 29 12.28 -5.33 5.47
C GLN A 29 11.55 -4.78 4.24
N SER A 30 12.25 -4.30 3.21
CA SER A 30 11.62 -3.84 1.96
C SER A 30 10.95 -4.96 1.17
N ILE A 31 11.62 -6.10 0.99
CA ILE A 31 11.03 -7.25 0.29
C ILE A 31 9.83 -7.78 1.08
N ASN A 32 9.95 -7.91 2.39
CA ASN A 32 8.84 -8.31 3.24
C ASN A 32 7.66 -7.33 3.14
N TYR A 33 7.94 -6.03 3.03
CA TYR A 33 6.91 -5.02 2.81
C TYR A 33 6.16 -5.27 1.49
N PHE A 34 6.87 -5.46 0.38
CA PHE A 34 6.22 -5.72 -0.92
C PHE A 34 5.45 -7.05 -0.94
N MET A 35 5.95 -8.08 -0.27
CA MET A 35 5.22 -9.35 -0.12
C MET A 35 3.94 -9.19 0.71
N ASN A 36 4.00 -8.41 1.79
CA ASN A 36 2.81 -8.10 2.59
C ASN A 36 1.80 -7.28 1.79
N TYR A 37 2.27 -6.25 1.05
CA TYR A 37 1.43 -5.46 0.15
C TYR A 37 0.72 -6.36 -0.88
N PHE A 38 1.46 -7.30 -1.48
CA PHE A 38 0.90 -8.26 -2.44
C PHE A 38 -0.18 -9.12 -1.78
N ASN A 39 0.11 -9.71 -0.62
CA ASN A 39 -0.84 -10.56 0.10
C ASN A 39 -2.12 -9.79 0.48
N GLU A 40 -1.99 -8.57 0.99
CA GLU A 40 -3.13 -7.72 1.34
C GLU A 40 -3.98 -7.37 0.11
N ALA A 41 -3.36 -7.09 -1.04
CA ALA A 41 -4.07 -6.81 -2.27
C ALA A 41 -4.81 -8.04 -2.82
N VAL A 42 -4.20 -9.23 -2.72
CA VAL A 42 -4.85 -10.49 -3.11
C VAL A 42 -6.03 -10.82 -2.20
N VAL A 43 -5.87 -10.70 -0.89
CA VAL A 43 -6.98 -10.87 0.07
C VAL A 43 -8.11 -9.90 -0.26
N GLN A 44 -7.77 -8.66 -0.60
CA GLN A 44 -8.79 -7.70 -1.02
C GLN A 44 -9.54 -8.12 -2.28
N ALA A 45 -8.83 -8.60 -3.30
CA ALA A 45 -9.45 -9.07 -4.53
C ALA A 45 -10.38 -10.28 -4.27
N ILE A 46 -10.03 -11.14 -3.32
CA ILE A 46 -10.88 -12.26 -2.86
C ILE A 46 -12.15 -11.73 -2.21
N HIS A 47 -12.07 -10.79 -1.26
CA HIS A 47 -13.27 -10.22 -0.63
C HIS A 47 -14.22 -9.56 -1.63
N ILE A 48 -13.68 -8.82 -2.61
CA ILE A 48 -14.48 -8.23 -3.68
C ILE A 48 -15.19 -9.33 -4.48
N LYS A 49 -14.49 -10.43 -4.79
CA LYS A 49 -15.06 -11.55 -5.55
C LYS A 49 -16.14 -12.29 -4.75
N GLU A 50 -15.91 -12.53 -3.46
CA GLU A 50 -16.90 -13.15 -2.58
C GLU A 50 -18.18 -12.31 -2.48
N HIS A 51 -18.06 -10.99 -2.38
CA HIS A 51 -19.20 -10.07 -2.40
C HIS A 51 -19.96 -10.12 -3.72
N GLU A 52 -19.25 -10.11 -4.85
CA GLU A 52 -19.87 -10.25 -6.18
C GLU A 52 -20.68 -11.55 -6.33
N ASP A 53 -20.22 -12.63 -5.72
CA ASP A 53 -20.89 -13.94 -5.76
C ASP A 53 -22.08 -13.99 -4.80
N GLN A 54 -21.95 -13.44 -3.59
CA GLN A 54 -23.05 -13.36 -2.60
C GLN A 54 -24.23 -12.52 -3.11
N GLU A 55 -23.95 -11.38 -3.74
CA GLU A 55 -24.98 -10.45 -4.23
C GLU A 55 -25.48 -10.80 -5.66
N GLY A 56 -24.92 -11.86 -6.26
CA GLY A 56 -25.24 -12.28 -7.63
C GLY A 56 -24.94 -11.20 -8.67
N LEU A 57 -23.95 -10.33 -8.42
CA LEU A 57 -23.62 -9.21 -9.29
C LEU A 57 -23.12 -9.68 -10.66
N THR A 58 -22.47 -10.85 -10.69
CA THR A 58 -21.99 -11.48 -11.93
C THR A 58 -23.14 -11.91 -12.85
N GLU A 59 -24.30 -12.27 -12.30
CA GLU A 59 -25.49 -12.66 -13.06
C GLU A 59 -26.32 -11.44 -13.52
N LYS A 60 -26.13 -10.29 -12.86
CA LYS A 60 -26.76 -8.99 -13.17
C LYS A 60 -25.94 -8.15 -14.15
N ARG A 61 -24.92 -8.72 -14.81
CA ARG A 61 -24.04 -8.01 -15.77
C ARG A 61 -24.81 -7.45 -16.97
N PRO A 62 -24.51 -6.23 -17.46
CA PRO A 62 -23.62 -5.19 -16.93
C PRO A 62 -24.41 -4.04 -16.25
N PHE A 63 -25.53 -4.31 -15.58
CA PHE A 63 -26.57 -3.30 -15.33
C PHE A 63 -26.57 -2.66 -13.95
N THR A 64 -25.60 -2.92 -13.09
CA THR A 64 -25.53 -2.29 -11.76
C THR A 64 -24.29 -1.41 -11.63
N ASP A 65 -24.51 -0.19 -11.13
CA ASP A 65 -23.45 0.77 -10.80
C ASP A 65 -22.40 0.18 -9.86
N GLU A 66 -22.84 -0.67 -8.92
CA GLU A 66 -21.96 -1.39 -8.00
C GLU A 66 -21.02 -2.37 -8.73
N TYR A 67 -21.52 -3.11 -9.72
CA TYR A 67 -20.67 -4.01 -10.49
C TYR A 67 -19.61 -3.23 -11.27
N VAL A 68 -20.01 -2.15 -11.95
CA VAL A 68 -19.09 -1.27 -12.70
C VAL A 68 -18.02 -0.70 -11.78
N PHE A 69 -18.41 -0.23 -10.59
CA PHE A 69 -17.50 0.27 -9.58
C PHE A 69 -16.47 -0.79 -9.13
N LEU A 70 -16.92 -2.00 -8.78
CA LEU A 70 -16.05 -3.07 -8.28
C LEU A 70 -15.09 -3.59 -9.36
N GLN A 71 -15.51 -3.59 -10.64
CA GLN A 71 -14.61 -3.91 -11.75
C GLN A 71 -13.51 -2.85 -11.90
N ASP A 72 -13.84 -1.57 -11.81
CA ASP A 72 -12.86 -0.49 -11.86
C ASP A 72 -11.89 -0.55 -10.66
N LEU A 73 -12.40 -0.83 -9.46
CA LEU A 73 -11.58 -1.03 -8.26
C LEU A 73 -10.60 -2.20 -8.43
N LYS A 74 -11.04 -3.33 -9.01
CA LYS A 74 -10.15 -4.47 -9.32
C LYS A 74 -9.08 -4.12 -10.35
N ALA A 75 -9.43 -3.38 -11.40
CA ALA A 75 -8.45 -2.93 -12.39
C ALA A 75 -7.38 -2.02 -11.77
N ARG A 76 -7.79 -1.13 -10.85
CA ARG A 76 -6.84 -0.26 -10.11
C ARG A 76 -5.98 -1.04 -9.12
N LEU A 77 -6.56 -2.04 -8.45
CA LEU A 77 -5.83 -3.00 -7.63
C LEU A 77 -4.71 -3.68 -8.42
N GLU A 78 -5.04 -4.27 -9.56
CA GLU A 78 -4.07 -4.93 -10.45
C GLU A 78 -2.99 -3.95 -10.92
N LYS A 79 -3.37 -2.76 -11.36
CA LYS A 79 -2.41 -1.73 -11.78
C LYS A 79 -1.48 -1.32 -10.63
N SER A 80 -2.00 -1.17 -9.42
CA SER A 80 -1.20 -0.84 -8.24
C SER A 80 -0.23 -1.96 -7.86
N LEU A 81 -0.63 -3.22 -8.04
CA LEU A 81 0.23 -4.38 -7.84
C LEU A 81 1.38 -4.40 -8.84
N GLY A 82 1.11 -4.13 -10.12
CA GLY A 82 2.16 -4.01 -11.14
C GLY A 82 3.20 -2.93 -10.80
N LEU A 83 2.75 -1.79 -10.26
CA LEU A 83 3.64 -0.72 -9.79
C LEU A 83 4.45 -1.14 -8.55
N ALA A 84 3.83 -1.83 -7.59
CA ALA A 84 4.51 -2.34 -6.40
C ALA A 84 5.57 -3.40 -6.75
N LEU A 85 5.30 -4.27 -7.73
CA LEU A 85 6.29 -5.22 -8.25
C LEU A 85 7.45 -4.50 -8.93
N ASN A 86 7.18 -3.45 -9.72
CA ASN A 86 8.24 -2.65 -10.32
C ASN A 86 9.13 -1.99 -9.25
N LEU A 87 8.54 -1.49 -8.17
CA LEU A 87 9.29 -1.00 -7.02
C LEU A 87 10.12 -2.12 -6.38
N CYS A 88 9.53 -3.29 -6.13
CA CYS A 88 10.26 -4.44 -5.58
C CYS A 88 11.50 -4.80 -6.42
N ASP A 89 11.39 -4.80 -7.75
CA ASP A 89 12.50 -5.05 -8.67
C ASP A 89 13.59 -3.98 -8.54
N LEU A 90 13.22 -2.70 -8.45
CA LEU A 90 14.17 -1.61 -8.20
C LEU A 90 14.90 -1.81 -6.86
N TYR A 91 14.19 -2.17 -5.79
CA TYR A 91 14.83 -2.45 -4.51
C TYR A 91 15.74 -3.68 -4.57
N TYR A 92 15.38 -4.68 -5.37
CA TYR A 92 16.16 -5.91 -5.54
C TYR A 92 17.46 -5.66 -6.30
N ILE A 93 17.36 -5.11 -7.52
CA ILE A 93 18.49 -4.87 -8.42
C ILE A 93 19.50 -3.95 -7.75
N TYR A 94 19.04 -2.83 -7.21
CA TYR A 94 19.93 -1.74 -6.81
C TYR A 94 20.61 -1.94 -5.45
N ASN A 95 20.32 -3.04 -4.73
CA ASN A 95 21.01 -3.40 -3.49
C ASN A 95 21.83 -4.72 -3.57
N LYS A 96 21.50 -5.66 -4.48
CA LYS A 96 22.27 -6.92 -4.60
C LYS A 96 23.57 -6.76 -5.38
N THR A 97 23.61 -5.82 -6.29
CA THR A 97 24.84 -5.47 -6.98
C THR A 97 25.54 -4.40 -6.17
N THR A 98 26.79 -4.65 -5.78
CA THR A 98 27.79 -3.63 -5.39
C THR A 98 28.09 -2.74 -6.60
N TYR A 99 27.04 -2.18 -7.22
CA TYR A 99 27.11 -1.41 -8.43
C TYR A 99 27.42 0.01 -8.01
N CYS A 100 28.61 0.48 -8.36
CA CYS A 100 28.93 1.90 -8.30
C CYS A 100 28.10 2.58 -9.38
N PHE A 101 26.92 3.07 -9.02
CA PHE A 101 26.08 3.79 -9.98
C PHE A 101 26.82 5.01 -10.52
N THR A 102 26.77 5.17 -11.84
CA THR A 102 27.04 6.46 -12.44
C THR A 102 25.96 7.46 -11.98
N LYS A 103 26.29 8.75 -12.05
CA LYS A 103 25.35 9.82 -11.70
C LYS A 103 24.03 9.71 -12.50
N ASP A 104 24.13 9.32 -13.76
CA ASP A 104 22.99 9.22 -14.67
C ASP A 104 22.07 8.03 -14.33
N GLU A 105 22.63 6.91 -13.90
CA GLU A 105 21.84 5.76 -13.42
C GLU A 105 21.10 6.09 -12.12
N LYS A 106 21.72 6.84 -11.19
CA LYS A 106 21.02 7.31 -9.98
C LYS A 106 19.85 8.22 -10.33
N ASN A 107 20.05 9.17 -11.25
CA ASN A 107 18.97 10.05 -11.70
C ASN A 107 17.82 9.24 -12.32
N TYR A 108 18.13 8.28 -13.19
CA TYR A 108 17.12 7.41 -13.80
C TYR A 108 16.26 6.66 -12.75
N VAL A 109 16.88 6.18 -11.67
CA VAL A 109 16.17 5.51 -10.58
C VAL A 109 15.22 6.46 -9.89
N PHE A 110 15.68 7.66 -9.51
CA PHE A 110 14.83 8.64 -8.86
C PHE A 110 13.69 9.09 -9.76
N ASP A 111 13.95 9.36 -11.04
CA ASP A 111 12.90 9.67 -12.01
C ASP A 111 11.87 8.56 -12.11
N ARG A 112 12.30 7.29 -12.11
CA ARG A 112 11.40 6.15 -12.17
C ARG A 112 10.59 5.99 -10.88
N LEU A 113 11.19 6.20 -9.72
CA LEU A 113 10.50 6.20 -8.43
C LEU A 113 9.44 7.30 -8.39
N ASP A 114 9.77 8.53 -8.80
CA ASP A 114 8.84 9.66 -8.84
C ASP A 114 7.67 9.38 -9.79
N ASN A 115 7.95 8.86 -11.00
CA ASN A 115 6.92 8.46 -11.95
C ASN A 115 5.95 7.40 -11.38
N ILE A 116 6.47 6.40 -10.66
CA ILE A 116 5.64 5.38 -10.01
C ILE A 116 4.78 6.03 -8.91
N MET A 117 5.39 6.87 -8.08
CA MET A 117 4.73 7.56 -6.96
C MET A 117 3.61 8.49 -7.41
N ASP A 118 3.81 9.18 -8.54
CA ASP A 118 2.80 10.01 -9.19
C ASP A 118 1.69 9.18 -9.82
N THR A 119 2.04 8.05 -10.43
CA THR A 119 1.05 7.13 -11.00
C THR A 119 0.16 6.53 -9.92
N LEU A 120 0.72 6.14 -8.78
CA LEU A 120 -0.04 5.65 -7.62
C LEU A 120 -1.01 6.73 -7.10
N GLN A 121 -0.56 7.98 -7.00
CA GLN A 121 -1.42 9.10 -6.61
C GLN A 121 -2.55 9.32 -7.63
N LYS A 122 -2.24 9.31 -8.93
CA LYS A 122 -3.26 9.44 -9.99
C LYS A 122 -4.29 8.33 -9.95
N ILE A 123 -3.90 7.08 -9.68
CA ILE A 123 -4.82 5.96 -9.52
C ILE A 123 -5.80 6.21 -8.37
N LYS A 124 -5.32 6.78 -7.27
CA LYS A 124 -6.13 7.13 -6.10
C LYS A 124 -7.10 8.28 -6.39
N ASP A 125 -6.63 9.31 -7.09
CA ASP A 125 -7.38 10.56 -7.31
C ASP A 125 -8.36 10.48 -8.49
N THR A 126 -8.19 9.50 -9.39
CA THR A 126 -9.11 9.31 -10.51
C THR A 126 -10.52 9.02 -9.97
N PRO A 127 -11.57 9.75 -10.37
CA PRO A 127 -12.93 9.47 -9.92
C PRO A 127 -13.38 8.06 -10.33
N TYR A 128 -14.23 7.43 -9.53
CA TYR A 128 -14.85 6.14 -9.88
C TYR A 128 -16.16 6.37 -10.66
N PRO A 129 -16.44 5.53 -11.67
CA PRO A 129 -17.76 5.53 -12.31
C PRO A 129 -18.84 5.19 -11.28
N ALA A 130 -19.94 5.94 -11.30
CA ALA A 130 -21.07 5.81 -10.36
C ALA A 130 -20.70 5.84 -8.86
N GLY A 131 -19.53 6.39 -8.52
CA GLY A 131 -18.99 6.36 -7.16
C GLY A 131 -19.87 7.06 -6.13
N GLU A 132 -20.57 8.15 -6.47
CA GLU A 132 -21.40 8.88 -5.51
C GLU A 132 -22.58 8.05 -4.97
N ALA A 133 -23.23 7.28 -5.83
CA ALA A 133 -24.36 6.43 -5.43
C ALA A 133 -23.89 5.20 -4.65
N VAL A 134 -22.83 4.54 -5.13
CA VAL A 134 -22.28 3.30 -4.54
C VAL A 134 -21.60 3.56 -3.19
N LEU A 135 -21.02 4.75 -3.00
CA LEU A 135 -20.26 5.11 -1.80
C LEU A 135 -21.08 5.92 -0.77
N ALA A 136 -22.38 6.08 -1.00
CA ALA A 136 -23.26 6.82 -0.09
C ALA A 136 -23.31 6.17 1.31
N ASP A 137 -23.34 4.83 1.35
CA ASP A 137 -23.19 4.05 2.58
C ASP A 137 -21.72 3.68 2.81
N LYS A 138 -21.10 4.35 3.79
CA LYS A 138 -19.70 4.10 4.16
C LYS A 138 -19.46 2.74 4.82
N SER A 139 -20.51 2.08 5.28
CA SER A 139 -20.43 0.75 5.90
C SER A 139 -20.55 -0.38 4.87
N ALA A 140 -21.03 -0.08 3.67
CA ALA A 140 -21.15 -1.03 2.57
C ALA A 140 -19.78 -1.53 2.10
N ILE A 141 -19.76 -2.75 1.56
CA ILE A 141 -18.54 -3.41 1.09
C ILE A 141 -17.78 -2.56 0.07
N PRO A 142 -18.40 -1.97 -0.98
CA PRO A 142 -17.68 -1.11 -1.93
C PRO A 142 -16.92 0.05 -1.27
N ALA A 143 -17.53 0.70 -0.26
CA ALA A 143 -16.90 1.81 0.44
C ALA A 143 -15.75 1.36 1.35
N ARG A 144 -15.91 0.23 2.04
CA ARG A 144 -14.85 -0.37 2.87
C ARG A 144 -13.65 -0.81 2.04
N GLU A 145 -13.91 -1.45 0.89
CA GLU A 145 -12.85 -1.89 0.00
C GLU A 145 -12.13 -0.72 -0.67
N LEU A 146 -12.85 0.35 -1.04
CA LEU A 146 -12.20 1.57 -1.51
C LEU A 146 -11.30 2.20 -0.42
N ALA A 147 -11.79 2.26 0.82
CA ALA A 147 -11.00 2.81 1.92
C ALA A 147 -9.72 2.02 2.16
N ALA A 148 -9.81 0.69 2.20
CA ALA A 148 -8.65 -0.20 2.34
C ALA A 148 -7.67 -0.09 1.16
N PHE A 149 -8.19 0.07 -0.06
CA PHE A 149 -7.36 0.34 -1.24
C PHE A 149 -6.58 1.65 -1.10
N ASN A 150 -7.27 2.74 -0.77
CA ASN A 150 -6.66 4.06 -0.62
C ASN A 150 -5.61 4.09 0.50
N GLU A 151 -5.93 3.48 1.65
CA GLU A 151 -5.00 3.36 2.77
C GLU A 151 -3.73 2.60 2.35
N ARG A 152 -3.88 1.50 1.62
CA ARG A 152 -2.74 0.71 1.15
C ARG A 152 -1.87 1.46 0.14
N ILE A 153 -2.47 2.23 -0.77
CA ILE A 153 -1.70 3.15 -1.65
C ILE A 153 -0.91 4.17 -0.82
N ASP A 154 -1.54 4.76 0.19
CA ASP A 154 -0.89 5.77 1.03
C ASP A 154 0.26 5.17 1.85
N LYS A 155 0.07 3.96 2.40
CA LYS A 155 1.13 3.21 3.07
C LYS A 155 2.30 2.90 2.13
N LEU A 156 2.03 2.42 0.91
CA LEU A 156 3.08 2.11 -0.07
C LEU A 156 3.89 3.36 -0.41
N ARG A 157 3.20 4.48 -0.66
CA ARG A 157 3.86 5.75 -0.95
C ARG A 157 4.68 6.25 0.23
N ALA A 158 4.16 6.15 1.45
CA ALA A 158 4.89 6.51 2.66
C ALA A 158 6.14 5.63 2.84
N PHE A 159 6.02 4.33 2.59
CA PHE A 159 7.13 3.39 2.65
C PHE A 159 8.22 3.75 1.63
N VAL A 160 7.88 4.00 0.37
CA VAL A 160 8.87 4.37 -0.65
C VAL A 160 9.61 5.64 -0.24
N LYS A 161 8.89 6.67 0.24
CA LYS A 161 9.50 7.93 0.71
C LYS A 161 10.47 7.72 1.87
N SER A 162 10.11 6.92 2.86
CA SER A 162 10.97 6.67 4.04
C SER A 162 12.17 5.77 3.73
N SER A 163 12.11 4.99 2.65
CA SER A 163 13.12 4.00 2.28
C SER A 163 14.04 4.44 1.12
N LEU A 164 13.85 5.65 0.57
CA LEU A 164 14.71 6.22 -0.48
C LEU A 164 16.21 6.24 -0.13
N VAL A 165 16.54 6.29 1.16
CA VAL A 165 17.93 6.24 1.66
C VAL A 165 18.67 4.99 1.20
N VAL A 166 17.97 3.89 0.87
CA VAL A 166 18.55 2.68 0.26
C VAL A 166 19.30 3.00 -1.04
N PHE A 167 18.83 3.96 -1.82
CA PHE A 167 19.43 4.36 -3.10
C PHE A 167 20.49 5.47 -2.97
N GLN A 168 20.59 6.10 -1.80
CA GLN A 168 21.52 7.22 -1.56
C GLN A 168 22.91 6.78 -1.11
N ARG A 169 23.09 5.49 -0.80
CA ARG A 169 24.38 4.91 -0.43
C ARG A 169 25.35 4.81 -1.60
#